data_AF-A0A8J6HUN7-F1
#
_entry.id   AF-A0A8J6HUN7-F1
#
_cell.length_a   1.000
_cell.length_b   1.000
_cell.length_c   1.000
_cell.angle_alpha   90.00
_cell.angle_beta   90.00
_cell.angle_gamma   90.00
#
_symmetry.space_group_name_H-M   'P 1'
#
loop_
_entity.id
_entity.type
_entity.pdbx_description
1 polymer ?
#
loop_
_entity_poly.entity_id
_entity_poly.type
_entity_poly.pdbx_seq_one_letter_code
_entity_poly.pdbx_strand_id
1 'polypeptide(L)'
;MTTTSFILALLLLHSNNAQILLTKTNNTPECTIHSSEFWRVCETHFHLVHFLTILVLQTEQHYFDLNYFTEDLLREMNGHEFPVTLSIEEYFLSDPNEDQTRRNFDESIIDEIGGHNIQPVERETLEKIKKLSSDSSKGYFIIVWDVATLHRFLDDDYQIVIPDARATYSLHFVFTSSESCKDVKYELSDILRRFWIDCNAVNVIAQTPCSCDSQNVYIYRPFVKTNSSWGITNVYTLQEINNNNRLITNLLNNLNRVPLPIAVFPNYLTAFRDLPKLLDTNPIYKNLTYSKGFVGKDGMILGTLAESLNFDMVLIGNKEKNFGMMGFDLQKFLPNDLVPDKPDVYRMYNILVLDEIFRKCSKSVVDHVFNIPRSTYSGGTKFWPIFLSDCVYDL
;
A
#
# COMPACT_ATOMS: atom_id res chain seq x y z
N MET A 1 -16.08 18.87 7.75
CA MET A 1 -16.64 17.72 7.02
C MET A 1 -17.74 17.07 7.83
N THR A 2 -18.93 16.93 7.25
CA THR A 2 -20.05 16.16 7.83
C THR A 2 -19.98 14.74 7.26
N THR A 3 -19.68 13.75 8.08
CA THR A 3 -19.72 12.34 7.69
C THR A 3 -21.15 11.81 7.83
N THR A 4 -21.82 11.54 6.72
CA THR A 4 -23.05 10.75 6.70
C THR A 4 -22.68 9.30 6.41
N SER A 5 -22.36 8.53 7.44
CA SER A 5 -22.18 7.09 7.29
C SER A 5 -23.55 6.42 7.13
N PHE A 6 -23.93 6.13 5.89
CA PHE A 6 -25.01 5.17 5.62
C PHE A 6 -24.43 3.77 5.70
N ILE A 7 -24.61 3.09 6.83
CA ILE A 7 -24.37 1.65 6.89
C ILE A 7 -25.54 0.97 6.15
N LEU A 8 -25.40 0.81 4.84
CA LEU A 8 -26.25 -0.10 4.09
C LEU A 8 -25.78 -1.52 4.40
N ALA A 9 -26.33 -2.12 5.46
CA ALA A 9 -26.16 -3.55 5.71
C ALA A 9 -26.91 -4.31 4.60
N LEU A 10 -26.23 -4.61 3.50
CA LEU A 10 -26.67 -5.56 2.49
C LEU A 10 -26.65 -6.96 3.12
N LEU A 11 -27.64 -7.23 3.97
CA LEU A 11 -28.07 -8.59 4.25
C LEU A 11 -28.55 -9.15 2.91
N LEU A 12 -27.73 -10.02 2.32
CA LEU A 12 -28.04 -10.86 1.16
C LEU A 12 -29.33 -11.65 1.42
N LEU A 13 -30.48 -11.01 1.22
CA LEU A 13 -31.75 -11.67 1.07
C LEU A 13 -31.84 -12.11 -0.38
N HIS A 14 -31.65 -13.41 -0.57
CA HIS A 14 -32.23 -14.14 -1.69
C HIS A 14 -33.75 -13.84 -1.73
N SER A 15 -34.18 -12.81 -2.46
CA SER A 15 -35.56 -12.68 -2.88
C SER A 15 -35.74 -11.73 -4.07
N ASN A 16 -36.02 -12.35 -5.21
CA ASN A 16 -36.93 -11.93 -6.27
C ASN A 16 -36.72 -10.57 -6.98
N ASN A 17 -36.29 -10.69 -8.25
CA ASN A 17 -36.87 -10.05 -9.42
C ASN A 17 -37.49 -8.65 -9.20
N ALA A 18 -36.66 -7.62 -9.24
CA ALA A 18 -37.07 -6.31 -9.69
C ALA A 18 -36.25 -5.94 -10.93
N GLN A 19 -36.82 -6.21 -12.11
CA GLN A 19 -36.36 -5.64 -13.36
C GLN A 19 -36.60 -4.13 -13.31
N ILE A 20 -35.58 -3.37 -12.94
CA ILE A 20 -35.54 -1.93 -13.19
C ILE A 20 -35.06 -1.76 -14.63
N LEU A 21 -35.98 -1.35 -15.50
CA LEU A 21 -35.69 -0.92 -16.87
C LEU A 21 -34.66 0.21 -16.83
N LEU A 22 -33.42 -0.08 -17.20
CA LEU A 22 -32.47 0.93 -17.66
C LEU A 22 -32.38 0.83 -19.18
N THR A 23 -32.87 1.87 -19.84
CA THR A 23 -32.70 2.09 -21.27
C THR A 23 -31.21 2.20 -21.57
N LYS A 24 -30.64 1.12 -22.08
CA LYS A 24 -29.30 1.03 -22.65
C LYS A 24 -29.18 2.03 -23.80
N THR A 25 -28.66 3.22 -23.56
CA THR A 25 -28.22 4.10 -24.64
C THR A 25 -26.95 3.49 -25.24
N ASN A 26 -27.14 2.75 -26.33
CA ASN A 26 -26.08 2.22 -27.17
C ASN A 26 -25.13 3.36 -27.58
N ASN A 27 -23.84 3.20 -27.29
CA ASN A 27 -22.67 3.98 -27.75
C ASN A 27 -21.80 4.60 -26.64
N THR A 28 -21.91 4.19 -25.38
CA THR A 28 -20.74 4.31 -24.50
C THR A 28 -19.69 3.29 -24.94
N PRO A 29 -18.41 3.69 -25.13
CA PRO A 29 -17.34 2.72 -25.27
C PRO A 29 -17.42 1.74 -24.10
N GLU A 30 -17.25 0.44 -24.39
CA GLU A 30 -17.47 -0.64 -23.45
C GLU A 30 -16.54 -0.46 -22.23
N CYS A 31 -17.11 0.05 -21.14
CA CYS A 31 -16.38 0.36 -19.92
C CYS A 31 -15.83 -0.92 -19.32
N THR A 32 -14.56 -0.92 -18.89
CA THR A 32 -13.91 -2.16 -18.42
C THR A 32 -14.54 -2.74 -17.17
N ILE A 33 -15.32 -1.97 -16.40
CA ILE A 33 -16.10 -2.50 -15.28
C ILE A 33 -17.14 -3.54 -15.71
N HIS A 34 -17.52 -3.60 -17.00
CA HIS A 34 -18.39 -4.65 -17.53
C HIS A 34 -17.61 -5.87 -18.06
N SER A 35 -16.27 -5.84 -18.00
CA SER A 35 -15.43 -6.94 -18.43
C SER A 35 -15.22 -7.94 -17.31
N SER A 36 -15.44 -9.23 -17.61
CA SER A 36 -15.07 -10.31 -16.69
C SER A 36 -13.57 -10.35 -16.37
N GLU A 37 -12.71 -9.85 -17.28
CA GLU A 37 -11.27 -9.79 -17.05
C GLU A 37 -10.90 -8.77 -15.96
N PHE A 38 -11.62 -7.64 -15.91
CA PHE A 38 -11.47 -6.62 -14.87
C PHE A 38 -11.81 -7.20 -13.50
N TRP A 39 -12.97 -7.86 -13.39
CA TRP A 39 -13.40 -8.42 -12.12
C TRP A 39 -12.48 -9.51 -11.61
N ARG A 40 -11.94 -10.34 -12.49
CA ARG A 40 -10.92 -11.34 -12.11
C ARG A 40 -9.63 -10.70 -11.56
N VAL A 41 -9.23 -9.56 -12.11
CA VAL A 41 -8.12 -8.76 -11.60
C VAL A 41 -8.43 -8.21 -10.21
N CYS A 42 -9.63 -7.64 -10.01
CA CYS A 42 -10.09 -7.16 -8.70
C CYS A 42 -10.18 -8.29 -7.66
N GLU A 43 -10.77 -9.44 -8.01
CA GLU A 43 -10.85 -10.63 -7.13
C GLU A 43 -9.45 -11.10 -6.70
N THR A 44 -8.50 -11.10 -7.63
CA THR A 44 -7.10 -11.43 -7.36
C THR A 44 -6.45 -10.41 -6.43
N HIS A 45 -6.70 -9.12 -6.67
CA HIS A 45 -6.16 -8.04 -5.85
C HIS A 45 -6.70 -8.07 -4.42
N PHE A 46 -8.00 -8.31 -4.26
CA PHE A 46 -8.69 -8.34 -2.97
C PHE A 46 -8.76 -9.74 -2.34
N HIS A 47 -7.99 -10.72 -2.84
CA HIS A 47 -8.08 -12.12 -2.40
C HIS A 47 -7.97 -12.36 -0.88
N LEU A 48 -7.21 -11.53 -0.14
CA LEU A 48 -7.04 -11.64 1.32
C LEU A 48 -7.95 -10.69 2.11
N VAL A 49 -8.73 -9.86 1.42
CA VAL A 49 -9.62 -8.88 2.03
C VAL A 49 -10.91 -9.57 2.45
N HIS A 50 -11.32 -9.30 3.69
CA HIS A 50 -12.60 -9.75 4.25
C HIS A 50 -13.60 -8.60 4.38
N PHE A 51 -13.10 -7.36 4.50
CA PHE A 51 -13.90 -6.14 4.63
C PHE A 51 -13.50 -5.17 3.52
N LEU A 52 -14.39 -4.97 2.56
CA LEU A 52 -14.20 -4.05 1.46
C LEU A 52 -15.05 -2.81 1.69
N THR A 53 -14.40 -1.65 1.76
CA THR A 53 -15.09 -0.36 1.81
C THR A 53 -15.02 0.31 0.44
N ILE A 54 -16.16 0.65 -0.14
CA ILE A 54 -16.22 1.54 -1.30
C ILE A 54 -16.18 2.98 -0.77
N LEU A 55 -15.12 3.70 -1.09
CA LEU A 55 -14.95 5.12 -0.75
C LEU A 55 -15.36 5.96 -1.96
N VAL A 56 -16.49 6.66 -1.85
CA VAL A 56 -16.97 7.57 -2.89
C VAL A 56 -16.57 8.99 -2.51
N LEU A 57 -15.61 9.53 -3.25
CA LEU A 57 -15.04 10.86 -3.05
C LEU A 57 -15.71 11.84 -4.01
N GLN A 58 -16.53 12.74 -3.47
CA GLN A 58 -17.49 13.52 -4.26
C GLN A 58 -17.44 15.03 -3.99
N THR A 59 -17.90 15.78 -4.99
CA THR A 59 -18.22 17.20 -4.92
C THR A 59 -19.71 17.38 -5.20
N GLU A 60 -20.30 18.51 -4.80
CA GLU A 60 -21.73 18.77 -5.05
C GLU A 60 -22.08 18.74 -6.55
N GLN A 61 -21.14 19.14 -7.41
CA GLN A 61 -21.33 19.22 -8.86
C GLN A 61 -21.51 17.84 -9.53
N HIS A 62 -20.87 16.79 -9.00
CA HIS A 62 -20.78 15.48 -9.65
C HIS A 62 -21.45 14.35 -8.87
N TYR A 63 -22.21 14.70 -7.82
CA TYR A 63 -22.90 13.76 -6.94
C TYR A 63 -23.75 12.73 -7.69
N PHE A 64 -24.60 13.19 -8.62
CA PHE A 64 -25.52 12.29 -9.34
C PHE A 64 -24.79 11.31 -10.25
N ASP A 65 -23.76 11.75 -10.97
CA ASP A 65 -23.01 10.90 -11.90
C ASP A 65 -22.16 9.86 -11.14
N LEU A 66 -21.52 10.26 -10.04
CA LEU A 66 -20.77 9.35 -9.17
C LEU A 66 -21.67 8.28 -8.54
N ASN A 67 -22.87 8.66 -8.10
CA ASN A 67 -23.83 7.69 -7.56
C ASN A 67 -24.30 6.71 -8.63
N TYR A 68 -24.63 7.19 -9.83
CA TYR A 68 -25.00 6.30 -10.93
C TYR A 68 -23.89 5.31 -11.27
N PHE A 69 -22.64 5.79 -11.38
CA PHE A 69 -21.48 4.92 -11.60
C PHE A 69 -21.30 3.90 -10.47
N THR A 70 -21.47 4.34 -9.22
CA THR A 70 -21.34 3.46 -8.04
C THR A 70 -22.42 2.38 -8.03
N GLU A 71 -23.68 2.72 -8.34
CA GLU A 71 -24.77 1.74 -8.45
C GLU A 71 -24.52 0.70 -9.55
N ASP A 72 -23.97 1.14 -10.70
CA ASP A 72 -23.63 0.25 -11.80
C ASP A 72 -22.47 -0.68 -11.43
N LEU A 73 -21.43 -0.15 -10.79
CA LEU A 73 -20.33 -0.94 -10.22
C LEU A 73 -20.85 -2.00 -9.24
N LEU A 74 -21.74 -1.62 -8.31
CA LEU A 74 -22.34 -2.53 -7.33
C LEU A 74 -23.15 -3.65 -8.00
N ARG A 75 -23.85 -3.35 -9.09
CA ARG A 75 -24.59 -4.35 -9.85
C ARG A 75 -23.65 -5.38 -10.46
N GLU A 76 -22.57 -4.92 -11.08
CA GLU A 76 -21.55 -5.80 -11.65
C GLU A 76 -20.86 -6.62 -10.54
N MET A 77 -20.45 -6.00 -9.43
CA MET A 77 -19.87 -6.68 -8.27
C MET A 77 -20.74 -7.82 -7.74
N ASN A 78 -22.05 -7.61 -7.65
CA ASN A 78 -22.98 -8.64 -7.18
C ASN A 78 -23.12 -9.83 -8.14
N GLY A 79 -22.76 -9.65 -9.41
CA GLY A 79 -22.65 -10.73 -10.39
C GLY A 79 -21.42 -11.63 -10.18
N HIS A 80 -20.46 -11.18 -9.36
CA HIS A 80 -19.20 -11.85 -9.07
C HIS A 80 -19.18 -12.36 -7.61
N GLU A 81 -18.58 -13.53 -7.38
CA GLU A 81 -18.49 -14.14 -6.04
C GLU A 81 -17.38 -13.49 -5.21
N PHE A 82 -17.57 -12.26 -4.73
CA PHE A 82 -16.70 -11.65 -3.72
C PHE A 82 -17.12 -12.09 -2.31
N PRO A 83 -16.34 -12.92 -1.60
CA PRO A 83 -16.67 -13.35 -0.24
C PRO A 83 -16.27 -12.27 0.79
N VAL A 84 -16.77 -11.04 0.62
CA VAL A 84 -16.39 -9.87 1.43
C VAL A 84 -17.60 -9.22 2.07
N THR A 85 -17.42 -8.72 3.29
CA THR A 85 -18.37 -7.76 3.87
C THR A 85 -18.15 -6.42 3.17
N LEU A 86 -19.20 -5.87 2.57
CA LEU A 86 -19.16 -4.61 1.85
C LEU A 86 -19.71 -3.47 2.72
N SER A 87 -19.03 -2.34 2.75
CA SER A 87 -19.56 -1.07 3.24
C SER A 87 -19.32 0.03 2.21
N ILE A 88 -20.18 1.05 2.21
CA ILE A 88 -20.01 2.22 1.34
C ILE A 88 -19.89 3.43 2.26
N GLU A 89 -18.89 4.26 1.99
CA GLU A 89 -18.68 5.52 2.69
C GLU A 89 -18.55 6.65 1.68
N GLU A 90 -19.28 7.72 1.93
CA GLU A 90 -19.41 8.87 1.07
C GLU A 90 -18.80 10.10 1.74
N TYR A 91 -17.87 10.75 1.04
CA TYR A 91 -17.19 11.94 1.54
C TYR A 91 -17.36 13.11 0.57
N PHE A 92 -17.74 14.27 1.11
CA PHE A 92 -17.99 15.48 0.34
C PHE A 92 -16.92 16.53 0.60
N LEU A 93 -16.30 17.02 -0.47
CA LEU A 93 -15.56 18.28 -0.43
C LEU A 93 -16.56 19.43 -0.54
N SER A 94 -16.57 20.30 0.47
CA SER A 94 -17.23 21.60 0.37
C SER A 94 -16.51 22.43 -0.68
N ASP A 95 -17.25 23.09 -1.58
CA ASP A 95 -16.64 23.81 -2.69
C ASP A 95 -16.19 25.22 -2.27
N PRO A 96 -14.89 25.53 -2.18
CA PRO A 96 -14.39 26.88 -2.02
C PRO A 96 -14.11 27.39 -3.44
N ASN A 97 -15.01 28.15 -4.03
CA ASN A 97 -14.85 28.68 -5.40
C ASN A 97 -13.40 29.15 -5.73
N GLU A 98 -12.98 28.83 -6.95
CA GLU A 98 -11.88 29.41 -7.77
C GLU A 98 -10.40 29.03 -7.51
N ASP A 99 -9.80 28.59 -8.62
CA ASP A 99 -8.42 28.71 -9.06
C ASP A 99 -7.28 28.48 -8.05
N GLN A 100 -6.59 27.36 -8.25
CA GLN A 100 -5.13 27.36 -8.19
C GLN A 100 -4.55 26.35 -9.19
N THR A 101 -4.17 26.90 -10.34
CA THR A 101 -3.38 26.25 -11.38
C THR A 101 -1.97 25.93 -10.88
N ARG A 102 -1.40 24.88 -11.48
CA ARG A 102 0.02 24.52 -11.64
C ARG A 102 0.68 23.72 -10.52
N ARG A 103 1.03 22.47 -10.87
CA ARG A 103 2.31 21.88 -10.49
C ARG A 103 3.05 21.44 -11.75
N ASN A 104 4.36 21.70 -11.78
CA ASN A 104 5.25 21.23 -12.83
C ASN A 104 5.49 19.74 -12.57
N PHE A 105 5.15 18.90 -13.55
CA PHE A 105 5.41 17.47 -13.49
C PHE A 105 6.86 17.20 -13.86
N ASP A 106 7.55 16.46 -12.99
CA ASP A 106 8.82 15.84 -13.31
C ASP A 106 8.50 14.55 -14.09
N GLU A 107 9.01 14.41 -15.31
CA GLU A 107 8.72 13.29 -16.20
C GLU A 107 9.23 11.98 -15.58
N SER A 108 8.36 11.22 -14.91
CA SER A 108 8.66 9.84 -14.53
C SER A 108 8.61 8.97 -15.78
N ILE A 109 9.74 8.34 -16.12
CA ILE A 109 9.86 7.40 -17.23
C ILE A 109 8.91 6.22 -16.97
N ILE A 110 7.90 6.07 -17.82
CA ILE A 110 7.08 4.86 -17.91
C ILE A 110 7.87 3.85 -18.73
N ASP A 111 8.56 2.94 -18.05
CA ASP A 111 9.25 1.84 -18.73
C ASP A 111 8.28 0.66 -18.95
N GLU A 112 8.02 0.35 -20.22
CA GLU A 112 7.33 -0.87 -20.64
C GLU A 112 8.29 -2.07 -20.46
N ILE A 113 8.28 -2.70 -19.29
CA ILE A 113 9.07 -3.91 -19.06
C ILE A 113 8.33 -5.13 -19.64
N GLY A 114 8.91 -5.69 -20.70
CA GLY A 114 8.39 -6.84 -21.45
C GLY A 114 8.07 -8.07 -20.61
N GLY A 115 6.86 -8.61 -20.82
CA GLY A 115 6.34 -9.79 -20.15
C GLY A 115 7.11 -11.08 -20.48
N HIS A 116 7.52 -11.80 -19.45
CA HIS A 116 7.96 -13.19 -19.57
C HIS A 116 6.74 -14.13 -19.60
N ASN A 117 6.79 -15.15 -20.46
CA ASN A 117 5.81 -16.24 -20.53
C ASN A 117 5.72 -16.97 -19.18
N ILE A 118 4.60 -16.80 -18.47
CA ILE A 118 4.36 -17.43 -17.17
C ILE A 118 2.98 -18.07 -17.19
N GLN A 119 2.91 -19.32 -16.76
CA GLN A 119 1.69 -20.12 -16.67
C GLN A 119 0.76 -19.63 -15.53
N PRO A 120 -0.56 -19.86 -15.63
CA PRO A 120 -1.52 -19.49 -14.60
C PRO A 120 -1.19 -20.11 -13.25
N VAL A 121 -1.33 -19.32 -12.19
CA VAL A 121 -0.92 -19.67 -10.82
C VAL A 121 -2.08 -20.32 -10.07
N GLU A 122 -1.85 -21.49 -9.48
CA GLU A 122 -2.84 -22.18 -8.62
C GLU A 122 -3.25 -21.33 -7.40
N ARG A 123 -4.49 -21.48 -6.91
CA ARG A 123 -5.07 -20.67 -5.83
C ARG A 123 -4.25 -20.69 -4.53
N GLU A 124 -3.72 -21.84 -4.12
CA GLU A 124 -2.85 -21.95 -2.93
C GLU A 124 -1.55 -21.15 -3.10
N THR A 125 -1.05 -21.07 -4.33
CA THR A 125 0.13 -20.28 -4.67
C THR A 125 -0.20 -18.79 -4.66
N LEU A 126 -1.41 -18.39 -5.11
CA LEU A 126 -1.88 -17.01 -5.03
C LEU A 126 -1.99 -16.52 -3.58
N GLU A 127 -2.55 -17.31 -2.69
CA GLU A 127 -2.65 -16.96 -1.27
C GLU A 127 -1.27 -16.74 -0.65
N LYS A 128 -0.29 -17.62 -0.96
CA LYS A 128 1.11 -17.47 -0.53
C LYS A 128 1.72 -16.18 -1.07
N ILE A 129 1.55 -15.89 -2.37
CA ILE A 129 2.06 -14.66 -2.99
C ILE A 129 1.45 -13.43 -2.34
N LYS A 130 0.11 -13.41 -2.17
CA LYS A 130 -0.58 -12.27 -1.58
C LYS A 130 -0.15 -12.04 -0.13
N LYS A 131 0.00 -13.11 0.67
CA LYS A 131 0.50 -13.01 2.05
C LYS A 131 1.90 -12.41 2.13
N LEU A 132 2.72 -12.58 1.10
CA LEU A 132 4.04 -11.93 1.03
C LEU A 132 3.94 -10.42 0.70
N SER A 133 2.88 -9.98 0.01
CA SER A 133 2.66 -8.57 -0.37
C SER A 133 1.80 -7.75 0.60
N SER A 134 0.82 -8.39 1.25
CA SER A 134 -0.17 -7.76 2.13
C SER A 134 -0.72 -8.81 3.07
N ASP A 135 -0.97 -8.45 4.32
CA ASP A 135 -1.71 -9.28 5.27
C ASP A 135 -3.03 -8.62 5.72
N SER A 136 -3.37 -7.48 5.11
CA SER A 136 -4.55 -6.72 5.53
C SER A 136 -5.83 -7.43 5.09
N SER A 137 -6.72 -7.60 6.06
CA SER A 137 -8.10 -8.03 5.85
C SER A 137 -9.01 -6.90 5.38
N LYS A 138 -8.49 -5.67 5.27
CA LYS A 138 -9.22 -4.49 4.82
C LYS A 138 -8.82 -4.13 3.39
N GLY A 139 -9.81 -3.80 2.59
CA GLY A 139 -9.64 -3.26 1.25
C GLY A 139 -10.48 -2.01 1.06
N TYR A 140 -10.03 -1.13 0.17
CA TYR A 140 -10.70 0.09 -0.19
C TYR A 140 -10.81 0.19 -1.71
N PHE A 141 -12.02 0.35 -2.20
CA PHE A 141 -12.32 0.62 -3.59
C PHE A 141 -12.67 2.10 -3.70
N ILE A 142 -11.73 2.92 -4.14
CA ILE A 142 -11.87 4.37 -4.21
C ILE A 142 -12.46 4.75 -5.56
N ILE A 143 -13.61 5.41 -5.54
CA ILE A 143 -14.27 6.00 -6.71
C ILE A 143 -14.20 7.51 -6.54
N VAL A 144 -13.67 8.19 -7.54
CA VAL A 144 -13.54 9.63 -7.55
C VAL A 144 -13.84 10.18 -8.94
N TRP A 145 -14.37 11.39 -9.01
CA TRP A 145 -14.75 12.00 -10.28
C TRP A 145 -13.55 12.12 -11.23
N ASP A 146 -12.50 12.80 -10.79
CA ASP A 146 -11.28 13.03 -11.57
C ASP A 146 -10.03 13.16 -10.66
N VAL A 147 -8.87 13.30 -11.30
CA VAL A 147 -7.56 13.44 -10.63
C VAL A 147 -7.51 14.68 -9.74
N ALA A 148 -8.02 15.82 -10.23
CA ALA A 148 -8.03 17.07 -9.49
C ALA A 148 -8.80 16.96 -8.17
N THR A 149 -9.97 16.31 -8.20
CA THR A 149 -10.79 16.04 -7.01
C THR A 149 -10.03 15.18 -6.01
N LEU A 150 -9.35 14.12 -6.47
CA LEU A 150 -8.53 13.27 -5.58
C LEU A 150 -7.40 14.06 -4.91
N HIS A 151 -6.69 14.90 -5.66
CA HIS A 151 -5.64 15.74 -5.09
C HIS A 151 -6.17 16.68 -4.01
N ARG A 152 -7.36 17.26 -4.19
CA ARG A 152 -8.00 18.09 -3.15
C ARG A 152 -8.27 17.29 -1.88
N PHE A 153 -8.78 16.06 -1.98
CA PHE A 153 -8.98 15.20 -0.81
C PHE A 153 -7.65 14.84 -0.11
N LEU A 154 -6.61 14.50 -0.88
CA LEU A 154 -5.29 14.19 -0.33
C LEU A 154 -4.61 15.41 0.31
N ASP A 155 -4.88 16.61 -0.20
CA ASP A 155 -4.34 17.88 0.32
C ASP A 155 -5.06 18.34 1.59
N ASP A 156 -6.39 18.10 1.68
CA ASP A 156 -7.22 18.49 2.82
C ASP A 156 -7.09 17.52 4.00
N ASP A 157 -7.42 16.24 3.78
CA ASP A 157 -7.27 15.18 4.78
C ASP A 157 -7.03 13.82 4.11
N TYR A 158 -5.75 13.50 3.89
CA TYR A 158 -5.36 12.24 3.25
C TYR A 158 -5.82 10.99 4.03
N GLN A 159 -6.12 11.09 5.34
CA GLN A 159 -6.56 9.94 6.14
C GLN A 159 -7.98 9.48 5.77
N ILE A 160 -8.76 10.34 5.11
CA ILE A 160 -10.05 9.96 4.53
C ILE A 160 -9.83 9.02 3.33
N VAL A 161 -8.84 9.34 2.49
CA VAL A 161 -8.52 8.54 1.30
C VAL A 161 -7.76 7.27 1.68
N ILE A 162 -6.82 7.38 2.62
CA ILE A 162 -5.92 6.33 3.09
C ILE A 162 -6.05 6.16 4.60
N PRO A 163 -7.16 5.57 5.07
CA PRO A 163 -7.38 5.36 6.51
C PRO A 163 -6.44 4.30 7.11
N ASP A 164 -5.87 3.43 6.29
CA ASP A 164 -4.95 2.37 6.72
C ASP A 164 -3.86 2.11 5.67
N ALA A 165 -2.64 2.58 5.92
CA ALA A 165 -1.51 2.39 5.01
C ALA A 165 -1.24 0.92 4.60
N ARG A 166 -1.68 -0.05 5.41
CA ARG A 166 -1.49 -1.49 5.15
C ARG A 166 -2.61 -2.10 4.32
N ALA A 167 -3.74 -1.41 4.14
CA ALA A 167 -4.86 -1.93 3.39
C ALA A 167 -4.55 -2.09 1.90
N THR A 168 -5.46 -2.80 1.22
CA THR A 168 -5.38 -3.02 -0.23
C THR A 168 -6.28 -2.00 -0.92
N TYR A 169 -5.77 -1.26 -1.89
CA TYR A 169 -6.49 -0.15 -2.53
C TYR A 169 -6.67 -0.39 -4.03
N SER A 170 -7.83 -0.05 -4.55
CA SER A 170 -8.10 0.08 -5.99
C SER A 170 -8.67 1.45 -6.26
N LEU A 171 -8.04 2.21 -7.17
CA LEU A 171 -8.40 3.59 -7.47
C LEU A 171 -9.01 3.69 -8.89
N HIS A 172 -10.22 4.23 -8.95
CA HIS A 172 -10.99 4.35 -10.19
C HIS A 172 -11.50 5.77 -10.38
N PHE A 173 -11.22 6.31 -11.55
CA PHE A 173 -11.69 7.62 -11.98
C PHE A 173 -12.91 7.46 -12.87
N VAL A 174 -13.98 8.22 -12.61
CA VAL A 174 -15.21 8.18 -13.44
C VAL A 174 -15.05 9.00 -14.70
N PHE A 175 -14.32 10.12 -14.60
CA PHE A 175 -14.16 11.11 -15.65
C PHE A 175 -12.71 11.59 -15.75
N THR A 176 -12.39 12.25 -16.88
CA THR A 176 -11.14 12.99 -17.07
C THR A 176 -11.47 14.43 -17.41
N SER A 177 -11.05 15.37 -16.56
CA SER A 177 -11.11 16.80 -16.84
C SER A 177 -10.04 17.26 -17.85
N SER A 178 -9.01 16.44 -18.10
CA SER A 178 -8.07 16.68 -19.20
C SER A 178 -8.68 16.27 -20.55
N GLU A 179 -8.42 17.08 -21.58
CA GLU A 179 -8.76 16.79 -22.98
C GLU A 179 -7.97 15.59 -23.55
N SER A 180 -6.91 15.15 -22.89
CA SER A 180 -5.99 14.10 -23.37
C SER A 180 -5.81 12.97 -22.35
N CYS A 181 -6.18 11.75 -22.75
CA CYS A 181 -5.90 10.55 -21.96
C CYS A 181 -4.42 10.32 -21.67
N LYS A 182 -3.49 10.99 -22.39
CA LYS A 182 -2.05 10.91 -22.07
C LYS A 182 -1.73 11.61 -20.76
N ASP A 183 -2.38 12.74 -20.48
CA ASP A 183 -2.09 13.54 -19.28
C ASP A 183 -2.55 12.79 -18.04
N VAL A 184 -3.73 12.16 -18.10
CA VAL A 184 -4.24 11.28 -17.04
C VAL A 184 -3.26 10.17 -16.68
N LYS A 185 -2.56 9.58 -17.68
CA LYS A 185 -1.56 8.52 -17.44
C LYS A 185 -0.37 9.05 -16.64
N TYR A 186 0.08 10.27 -16.91
CA TYR A 186 1.15 10.91 -16.15
C TYR A 186 0.71 11.28 -14.74
N GLU A 187 -0.48 11.86 -14.60
CA GLU A 187 -1.05 12.23 -13.30
C GLU A 187 -1.28 11.00 -12.40
N LEU A 188 -1.72 9.88 -12.98
CA LEU A 188 -1.84 8.59 -12.27
C LEU A 188 -0.50 8.12 -11.67
N SER A 189 0.59 8.27 -12.42
CA SER A 189 1.93 7.92 -11.92
C SER A 189 2.30 8.76 -10.70
N ASP A 190 2.01 10.07 -10.74
CA ASP A 190 2.26 10.97 -9.61
C ASP A 190 1.38 10.63 -8.39
N ILE A 191 0.09 10.35 -8.60
CA ILE A 191 -0.83 9.93 -7.53
C ILE A 191 -0.33 8.65 -6.86
N LEU A 192 0.00 7.61 -7.64
CA LEU A 192 0.44 6.35 -7.05
C LEU A 192 1.77 6.50 -6.30
N ARG A 193 2.68 7.33 -6.83
CA ARG A 193 3.89 7.72 -6.11
C ARG A 193 3.56 8.43 -4.80
N ARG A 194 2.58 9.34 -4.81
CA ARG A 194 2.12 10.09 -3.64
C ARG A 194 1.47 9.20 -2.58
N PHE A 195 0.67 8.22 -2.98
CA PHE A 195 0.12 7.20 -2.07
C PHE A 195 1.24 6.47 -1.33
N TRP A 196 2.36 6.18 -2.00
CA TRP A 196 3.52 5.60 -1.36
C TRP A 196 4.27 6.60 -0.47
N ILE A 197 4.77 7.70 -1.04
CA ILE A 197 5.69 8.62 -0.36
C ILE A 197 5.00 9.36 0.80
N ASP A 198 3.79 9.86 0.59
CA ASP A 198 3.08 10.69 1.56
C ASP A 198 2.22 9.85 2.50
N CYS A 199 1.60 8.78 1.98
CA CYS A 199 0.57 8.02 2.70
C CYS A 199 1.02 6.63 3.15
N ASN A 200 2.23 6.18 2.77
CA ASN A 200 2.78 4.84 3.06
C ASN A 200 1.93 3.67 2.53
N ALA A 201 1.04 3.90 1.56
CA ALA A 201 0.21 2.88 0.95
C ALA A 201 0.97 2.17 -0.19
N VAL A 202 1.23 0.87 -0.02
CA VAL A 202 2.00 0.06 -0.99
C VAL A 202 1.12 -0.70 -1.97
N ASN A 203 -0.02 -1.20 -1.50
CA ASN A 203 -0.84 -2.15 -2.24
C ASN A 203 -1.96 -1.43 -3.00
N VAL A 204 -1.56 -0.54 -3.90
CA VAL A 204 -2.47 0.31 -4.67
C VAL A 204 -2.40 -0.07 -6.13
N ILE A 205 -3.56 -0.29 -6.74
CA ILE A 205 -3.72 -0.34 -8.19
C ILE A 205 -4.59 0.82 -8.61
N ALA A 206 -4.37 1.34 -9.82
CA ALA A 206 -5.23 2.36 -10.40
C ALA A 206 -5.55 2.06 -11.85
N GLN A 207 -6.70 2.56 -12.31
CA GLN A 207 -7.10 2.49 -13.72
C GLN A 207 -7.56 3.86 -14.20
N THR A 208 -7.36 4.12 -15.49
CA THR A 208 -7.88 5.32 -16.13
C THR A 208 -9.42 5.23 -16.27
N PRO A 209 -10.12 6.38 -16.45
CA PRO A 209 -11.54 6.37 -16.74
C PRO A 209 -11.92 5.54 -17.96
N CYS A 210 -13.17 5.09 -18.04
CA CYS A 210 -13.68 4.33 -19.17
C CYS A 210 -13.71 5.11 -20.50
N SER A 211 -13.68 6.44 -20.45
CA SER A 211 -13.46 7.29 -21.63
C SER A 211 -12.03 7.24 -22.18
N CYS A 212 -11.11 6.61 -21.45
CA CYS A 212 -9.70 6.42 -21.79
C CYS A 212 -9.36 4.93 -21.97
N ASP A 213 -8.06 4.65 -22.09
CA ASP A 213 -7.50 3.30 -22.17
C ASP A 213 -7.57 2.58 -20.81
N SER A 214 -8.77 2.09 -20.51
CA SER A 214 -9.16 1.48 -19.24
C SER A 214 -8.75 0.00 -19.13
N GLN A 215 -8.15 -0.56 -20.18
CA GLN A 215 -7.60 -1.92 -20.23
C GLN A 215 -6.27 -2.05 -19.46
N ASN A 216 -5.70 -0.92 -19.06
CA ASN A 216 -4.42 -0.85 -18.38
C ASN A 216 -4.58 -0.58 -16.89
N VAL A 217 -3.82 -1.33 -16.09
CA VAL A 217 -3.72 -1.22 -14.64
C VAL A 217 -2.34 -0.67 -14.30
N TYR A 218 -2.33 0.37 -13.49
CA TYR A 218 -1.14 1.11 -13.07
C TYR A 218 -0.77 0.70 -11.64
N ILE A 219 0.51 0.39 -11.44
CA ILE A 219 1.03 -0.10 -10.14
C ILE A 219 2.37 0.56 -9.88
N TYR A 220 2.48 1.26 -8.75
CA TYR A 220 3.76 1.83 -8.31
C TYR A 220 4.60 0.78 -7.60
N ARG A 221 5.87 0.69 -8.00
CA ARG A 221 6.87 -0.30 -7.58
C ARG A 221 7.96 0.37 -6.74
N PRO A 222 7.75 0.61 -5.44
CA PRO A 222 8.61 1.49 -4.64
C PRO A 222 10.08 1.01 -4.53
N PHE A 223 10.32 -0.30 -4.67
CA PHE A 223 11.63 -0.91 -4.44
C PHE A 223 12.40 -1.21 -5.75
N VAL A 224 12.12 -0.48 -6.83
CA VAL A 224 12.91 -0.58 -8.07
C VAL A 224 13.89 0.59 -8.11
N LYS A 225 15.17 0.29 -8.29
CA LYS A 225 16.22 1.31 -8.38
C LYS A 225 16.26 1.89 -9.79
N THR A 226 16.15 3.21 -9.91
CA THR A 226 16.39 3.95 -11.16
C THR A 226 17.80 4.55 -11.17
N ASN A 227 18.15 5.32 -12.20
CA ASN A 227 19.46 5.96 -12.31
C ASN A 227 19.72 6.99 -11.19
N SER A 228 18.67 7.68 -10.74
CA SER A 228 18.75 8.77 -9.76
C SER A 228 17.93 8.54 -8.49
N SER A 229 16.91 7.66 -8.53
CA SER A 229 15.90 7.56 -7.47
C SER A 229 15.43 6.11 -7.24
N TRP A 230 14.34 5.97 -6.49
CA TRP A 230 13.64 4.71 -6.25
C TRP A 230 12.19 4.84 -6.67
N GLY A 231 11.65 3.73 -7.18
CA GLY A 231 10.26 3.63 -7.57
C GLY A 231 10.05 3.85 -9.07
N ILE A 232 9.18 3.02 -9.66
CA ILE A 232 8.66 3.20 -11.02
C ILE A 232 7.18 2.85 -11.05
N THR A 233 6.43 3.46 -11.96
CA THR A 233 5.05 3.06 -12.23
C THR A 233 5.06 2.08 -13.40
N ASN A 234 4.66 0.85 -13.14
CA ASN A 234 4.48 -0.14 -14.19
C ASN A 234 3.03 -0.12 -14.67
N VAL A 235 2.86 -0.40 -15.96
CA VAL A 235 1.56 -0.53 -16.61
C VAL A 235 1.43 -1.97 -17.11
N TYR A 236 0.29 -2.59 -16.82
CA TYR A 236 -0.03 -3.93 -17.30
C TYR A 236 -1.45 -3.96 -17.85
N THR A 237 -1.65 -4.71 -18.91
CA THR A 237 -3.00 -5.00 -19.41
C THR A 237 -3.75 -5.94 -18.47
N LEU A 238 -5.08 -5.90 -18.49
CA LEU A 238 -5.92 -6.87 -17.77
C LEU A 238 -5.56 -8.33 -18.13
N GLN A 239 -5.28 -8.59 -19.41
CA GLN A 239 -4.90 -9.90 -19.90
C GLN A 239 -3.56 -10.38 -19.34
N GLU A 240 -2.54 -9.51 -19.29
CA GLU A 240 -1.24 -9.84 -18.70
C GLU A 240 -1.36 -10.23 -17.22
N ILE A 241 -2.17 -9.47 -16.46
CA ILE A 241 -2.40 -9.77 -15.05
C ILE A 241 -3.16 -11.09 -14.88
N ASN A 242 -4.19 -11.34 -15.70
CA ASN A 242 -4.95 -12.59 -15.63
C ASN A 242 -4.12 -13.83 -15.99
N ASN A 243 -3.11 -13.66 -16.85
CA ASN A 243 -2.14 -14.70 -17.16
C ASN A 243 -1.09 -14.86 -16.05
N ASN A 244 -0.72 -13.76 -15.38
CA ASN A 244 0.24 -13.76 -14.29
C ASN A 244 -0.18 -12.85 -13.13
N ASN A 245 -0.96 -13.42 -12.22
CA ASN A 245 -1.48 -12.72 -11.03
C ASN A 245 -0.40 -12.11 -10.13
N ARG A 246 0.87 -12.51 -10.25
CA ARG A 246 1.97 -11.90 -9.47
C ARG A 246 2.19 -10.43 -9.84
N LEU A 247 1.83 -10.06 -11.06
CA LEU A 247 2.00 -8.70 -11.56
C LEU A 247 1.18 -7.69 -10.75
N ILE A 248 0.07 -8.08 -10.12
CA ILE A 248 -0.72 -7.12 -9.33
C ILE A 248 -0.16 -6.84 -7.92
N THR A 249 0.88 -7.57 -7.50
CA THR A 249 1.36 -7.57 -6.13
C THR A 249 2.74 -6.95 -6.02
N ASN A 250 2.95 -6.09 -5.01
CA ASN A 250 4.29 -5.62 -4.63
C ASN A 250 4.94 -6.67 -3.72
N LEU A 251 6.02 -7.31 -4.20
CA LEU A 251 6.74 -8.30 -3.42
C LEU A 251 7.57 -7.61 -2.33
N LEU A 252 7.26 -7.88 -1.05
CA LEU A 252 7.97 -7.30 0.09
C LEU A 252 9.12 -8.18 0.61
N ASN A 253 9.37 -9.32 -0.04
CA ASN A 253 10.45 -10.24 0.35
C ASN A 253 11.82 -9.86 -0.24
N ASN A 254 11.88 -8.85 -1.09
CA ASN A 254 13.12 -8.30 -1.64
C ASN A 254 12.93 -6.81 -1.93
N LEU A 255 13.58 -5.98 -1.13
CA LEU A 255 13.53 -4.53 -1.22
C LEU A 255 14.67 -3.97 -2.09
N ASN A 256 15.37 -4.84 -2.83
CA ASN A 256 16.40 -4.52 -3.82
C ASN A 256 17.51 -3.56 -3.34
N ARG A 257 17.87 -3.62 -2.06
CA ARG A 257 18.82 -2.74 -1.38
C ARG A 257 18.34 -1.30 -1.22
N VAL A 258 17.03 -1.08 -1.12
CA VAL A 258 16.49 0.22 -0.75
C VAL A 258 17.16 0.70 0.55
N PRO A 259 17.68 1.93 0.61
CA PRO A 259 18.29 2.45 1.82
C PRO A 259 17.19 2.76 2.85
N LEU A 260 17.06 1.93 3.89
CA LEU A 260 16.08 2.14 4.96
C LEU A 260 16.73 2.88 6.13
N PRO A 261 16.27 4.10 6.47
CA PRO A 261 16.74 4.82 7.64
C PRO A 261 16.26 4.13 8.92
N ILE A 262 17.17 3.68 9.78
CA ILE A 262 16.84 2.98 11.02
C ILE A 262 17.48 3.70 12.20
N ALA A 263 16.65 4.07 13.17
CA ALA A 263 17.10 4.58 14.46
C ALA A 263 17.36 3.40 15.41
N VAL A 264 18.63 3.15 15.74
CA VAL A 264 19.01 2.15 16.73
C VAL A 264 19.58 2.86 17.95
N PHE A 265 19.02 2.55 19.11
CA PHE A 265 19.47 3.11 20.39
C PHE A 265 20.37 2.09 21.08
N PRO A 266 21.64 2.45 21.36
CA PRO A 266 22.53 1.53 22.04
C PRO A 266 21.98 1.11 23.41
N ASN A 267 21.85 -0.20 23.61
CA ASN A 267 21.51 -0.82 24.88
C ASN A 267 22.47 -1.99 25.10
N TYR A 268 23.15 -1.99 26.25
CA TYR A 268 24.21 -2.94 26.59
C TYR A 268 23.77 -4.42 26.57
N LEU A 269 22.46 -4.70 26.62
CA LEU A 269 21.92 -6.07 26.55
C LEU A 269 21.41 -6.46 25.17
N THR A 270 20.86 -5.52 24.41
CA THR A 270 20.06 -5.85 23.22
C THR A 270 20.60 -5.26 21.92
N ALA A 271 21.32 -4.14 21.97
CA ALA A 271 21.87 -3.46 20.80
C ALA A 271 23.16 -2.71 21.17
N PHE A 272 24.31 -3.37 21.18
CA PHE A 272 25.61 -2.74 21.47
C PHE A 272 26.55 -2.89 20.29
N ARG A 273 27.58 -2.03 20.19
CA ARG A 273 28.59 -2.11 19.12
C ARG A 273 29.92 -2.66 19.61
N ASP A 274 30.23 -2.43 20.87
CA ASP A 274 31.50 -2.82 21.47
C ASP A 274 31.42 -4.29 21.92
N LEU A 275 31.82 -5.20 21.02
CA LEU A 275 31.99 -6.60 21.37
C LEU A 275 33.11 -6.76 22.40
N PRO A 276 32.91 -7.58 23.45
CA PRO A 276 34.03 -8.05 24.26
C PRO A 276 35.08 -8.73 23.38
N LYS A 277 36.37 -8.45 23.62
CA LYS A 277 37.50 -9.03 22.84
C LYS A 277 37.45 -10.56 22.68
N LEU A 278 36.85 -11.26 23.65
CA LEU A 278 36.67 -12.71 23.64
C LEU A 278 35.65 -13.19 22.58
N LEU A 279 34.75 -12.30 22.14
CA LEU A 279 33.71 -12.57 21.15
C LEU A 279 34.08 -12.12 19.73
N ASP A 280 35.10 -11.28 19.56
CA ASP A 280 35.56 -10.79 18.25
C ASP A 280 36.01 -11.90 17.30
N THR A 281 36.49 -13.02 17.85
CA THR A 281 36.94 -14.19 17.06
C THR A 281 35.81 -15.18 16.80
N ASN A 282 34.64 -15.00 17.41
CA ASN A 282 33.50 -15.91 17.26
C ASN A 282 32.88 -15.74 15.87
N PRO A 283 32.68 -16.82 15.09
CA PRO A 283 32.08 -16.77 13.76
C PRO A 283 30.71 -16.07 13.71
N ILE A 284 29.91 -16.17 14.78
CA ILE A 284 28.58 -15.55 14.88
C ILE A 284 28.66 -14.03 14.81
N TYR A 285 29.72 -13.43 15.37
CA TYR A 285 29.88 -11.98 15.48
C TYR A 285 30.88 -11.40 14.47
N LYS A 286 31.43 -12.23 13.58
CA LYS A 286 32.48 -11.84 12.64
C LYS A 286 31.95 -11.06 11.43
N ASN A 287 30.68 -11.22 11.07
CA ASN A 287 30.06 -10.54 9.92
C ASN A 287 28.80 -9.78 10.32
N LEU A 288 28.99 -8.55 10.78
CA LEU A 288 27.92 -7.65 11.22
C LEU A 288 27.60 -6.58 10.18
N THR A 289 27.86 -6.87 8.90
CA THR A 289 27.68 -5.93 7.80
C THR A 289 26.22 -5.50 7.69
N TYR A 290 25.30 -6.47 7.78
CA TYR A 290 23.86 -6.24 7.71
C TYR A 290 23.31 -5.50 8.93
N SER A 291 23.86 -5.73 10.13
CA SER A 291 23.46 -5.02 11.36
C SER A 291 24.21 -3.70 11.57
N LYS A 292 25.05 -3.28 10.62
CA LYS A 292 25.94 -2.10 10.72
C LYS A 292 26.77 -2.08 12.02
N GLY A 293 27.26 -3.26 12.42
CA GLY A 293 28.10 -3.42 13.61
C GLY A 293 27.35 -3.51 14.93
N PHE A 294 26.01 -3.52 14.93
CA PHE A 294 25.25 -3.80 16.14
C PHE A 294 25.18 -5.32 16.41
N VAL A 295 25.35 -5.66 17.68
CA VAL A 295 25.21 -7.00 18.26
C VAL A 295 24.21 -7.00 19.41
N GLY A 296 23.92 -8.18 19.95
CA GLY A 296 22.81 -8.39 20.88
C GLY A 296 21.54 -8.79 20.13
N LYS A 297 20.47 -9.08 20.88
CA LYS A 297 19.21 -9.59 20.31
C LYS A 297 18.68 -8.70 19.18
N ASP A 298 18.56 -7.40 19.40
CA ASP A 298 17.98 -6.46 18.44
C ASP A 298 18.92 -6.25 17.25
N GLY A 299 20.24 -6.17 17.49
CA GLY A 299 21.25 -6.07 16.43
C GLY A 299 21.24 -7.28 15.48
N MET A 300 21.15 -8.49 16.05
CA MET A 300 21.10 -9.73 15.26
C MET A 300 19.78 -9.86 14.49
N ILE A 301 18.64 -9.60 15.14
CA ILE A 301 17.34 -9.62 14.43
C ILE A 301 17.36 -8.61 13.28
N LEU A 302 17.82 -7.39 13.53
CA LEU A 302 17.87 -6.35 12.52
C LEU A 302 18.80 -6.72 11.35
N GLY A 303 19.95 -7.33 11.64
CA GLY A 303 20.83 -7.89 10.61
C GLY A 303 20.16 -8.97 9.77
N THR A 304 19.48 -9.93 10.42
CA THR A 304 18.72 -10.98 9.73
C THR A 304 17.60 -10.42 8.87
N LEU A 305 16.90 -9.37 9.33
CA LEU A 305 15.87 -8.69 8.55
C LEU A 305 16.45 -8.01 7.30
N ALA A 306 17.53 -7.24 7.47
CA ALA A 306 18.21 -6.56 6.37
C ALA A 306 18.70 -7.54 5.31
N GLU A 307 19.23 -8.69 5.74
CA GLU A 307 19.65 -9.77 4.85
C GLU A 307 18.46 -10.44 4.16
N SER A 308 17.46 -10.88 4.93
CA SER A 308 16.32 -11.67 4.42
C SER A 308 15.44 -10.89 3.45
N LEU A 309 15.29 -9.59 3.69
CA LEU A 309 14.49 -8.71 2.85
C LEU A 309 15.34 -7.88 1.89
N ASN A 310 16.66 -8.07 1.89
CA ASN A 310 17.60 -7.40 1.02
C ASN A 310 17.41 -5.87 0.99
N PHE A 311 17.52 -5.22 2.14
CA PHE A 311 17.57 -3.75 2.23
C PHE A 311 18.89 -3.27 2.82
N ASP A 312 19.29 -2.04 2.47
CA ASP A 312 20.49 -1.43 3.02
C ASP A 312 20.12 -0.59 4.24
N MET A 313 20.64 -0.94 5.40
CA MET A 313 20.42 -0.14 6.60
C MET A 313 21.17 1.18 6.54
N VAL A 314 20.48 2.28 6.78
CA VAL A 314 21.07 3.62 6.97
C VAL A 314 20.84 4.03 8.42
N LEU A 315 21.90 4.08 9.22
CA LEU A 315 21.75 4.46 10.62
C LEU A 315 21.54 5.95 10.75
N ILE A 316 20.35 6.35 11.21
CA ILE A 316 20.08 7.73 11.59
C ILE A 316 20.52 7.92 13.05
N GLY A 317 21.67 8.55 13.24
CA GLY A 317 22.28 8.73 14.56
C GLY A 317 21.47 9.70 15.43
N ASN A 318 21.22 9.33 16.68
CA ASN A 318 20.76 10.27 17.69
C ASN A 318 21.92 10.68 18.59
N LYS A 319 22.15 12.00 18.71
CA LYS A 319 23.11 12.59 19.66
C LYS A 319 22.48 12.78 21.06
N GLU A 320 21.16 12.64 21.21
CA GLU A 320 20.46 12.92 22.45
C GLU A 320 19.80 11.67 23.04
N LYS A 321 20.05 11.47 24.35
CA LYS A 321 19.73 10.25 25.12
C LYS A 321 18.25 10.07 25.48
N ASN A 322 17.35 10.86 24.92
CA ASN A 322 15.95 10.90 25.37
C ASN A 322 15.02 10.20 24.36
N PHE A 323 14.58 9.00 24.73
CA PHE A 323 13.46 8.33 24.07
C PHE A 323 12.17 9.15 24.29
N GLY A 324 11.35 9.33 23.23
CA GLY A 324 10.00 9.90 23.34
C GLY A 324 9.84 11.40 23.09
N MET A 325 10.91 12.20 23.00
CA MET A 325 10.85 13.63 22.64
C MET A 325 11.19 13.92 21.17
N MET A 326 11.34 12.89 20.34
CA MET A 326 11.91 13.03 18.99
C MET A 326 10.94 13.68 17.99
N GLY A 327 11.31 14.86 17.48
CA GLY A 327 11.03 15.26 16.10
C GLY A 327 12.24 14.88 15.24
N PHE A 328 12.05 14.03 14.23
CA PHE A 328 13.13 13.68 13.30
C PHE A 328 13.09 14.63 12.10
N ASP A 329 14.20 15.31 11.86
CA ASP A 329 14.45 16.05 10.62
C ASP A 329 15.09 15.08 9.59
N LEU A 330 14.28 14.19 9.00
CA LEU A 330 14.76 13.18 8.05
C LEU A 330 15.23 13.80 6.72
N GLN A 331 14.99 15.10 6.47
CA GLN A 331 15.48 15.81 5.27
C GLN A 331 17.01 15.72 5.12
N LYS A 332 17.75 15.52 6.21
CA LYS A 332 19.21 15.45 6.20
C LYS A 332 19.79 14.11 5.81
N PHE A 333 18.97 13.05 5.78
CA PHE A 333 19.45 11.66 5.70
C PHE A 333 18.87 10.87 4.53
N LEU A 334 17.84 11.41 3.87
CA LEU A 334 17.25 10.84 2.67
C LEU A 334 17.78 11.56 1.42
N PRO A 335 17.94 10.87 0.27
CA PRO A 335 18.06 11.54 -1.02
C PRO A 335 16.91 12.54 -1.20
N ASN A 336 17.17 13.68 -1.83
CA ASN A 336 16.21 14.79 -1.96
C ASN A 336 14.83 14.35 -2.52
N ASP A 337 14.80 13.25 -3.26
CA ASP A 337 13.63 12.73 -3.97
C ASP A 337 12.82 11.72 -3.14
N LEU A 338 13.32 11.31 -1.97
CA LEU A 338 12.59 10.53 -0.94
C LEU A 338 12.15 11.41 0.23
N VAL A 339 12.37 12.71 0.13
CA VAL A 339 12.00 13.74 1.10
C VAL A 339 10.67 14.35 0.65
N PRO A 340 9.51 13.97 1.24
CA PRO A 340 8.28 14.71 1.00
C PRO A 340 8.43 16.15 1.50
N ASP A 341 7.78 17.09 0.82
CA ASP A 341 7.84 18.54 1.08
C ASP A 341 7.36 18.95 2.49
N LYS A 342 6.78 18.03 3.27
CA LYS A 342 6.25 18.28 4.61
C LYS A 342 7.03 17.51 5.71
N PRO A 343 7.69 18.22 6.66
CA PRO A 343 8.54 17.61 7.68
C PRO A 343 7.80 16.78 8.75
N ASP A 344 6.47 16.84 8.83
CA ASP A 344 5.71 16.08 9.84
C ASP A 344 5.45 14.61 9.46
N VAL A 345 5.67 14.22 8.20
CA VAL A 345 5.40 12.87 7.64
C VAL A 345 6.45 11.83 8.08
N TYR A 346 7.59 12.30 8.57
CA TYR A 346 8.76 11.49 8.90
C TYR A 346 8.62 10.54 10.08
N ARG A 347 7.61 10.74 10.95
CA ARG A 347 7.42 9.90 12.14
C ARG A 347 6.84 8.50 11.83
N MET A 348 6.14 8.33 10.71
CA MET A 348 5.44 7.06 10.38
C MET A 348 6.21 6.14 9.41
N TYR A 349 7.14 6.69 8.63
CA TYR A 349 7.79 6.02 7.49
C TYR A 349 8.45 4.67 7.84
N ASN A 350 9.09 4.58 9.02
CA ASN A 350 9.86 3.38 9.40
C ASN A 350 9.10 2.43 10.34
N ILE A 351 8.10 2.90 11.09
CA ILE A 351 7.44 2.07 12.11
C ILE A 351 6.53 1.03 11.45
N LEU A 352 5.81 1.39 10.38
CA LEU A 352 4.84 0.50 9.73
C LEU A 352 5.49 -0.56 8.83
N VAL A 353 6.53 -0.18 8.07
CA VAL A 353 7.30 -1.12 7.24
C VAL A 353 8.04 -2.11 8.15
N LEU A 354 8.65 -1.64 9.24
CA LEU A 354 9.33 -2.52 10.18
C LEU A 354 8.37 -3.41 10.96
N ASP A 355 7.22 -2.91 11.45
CA ASP A 355 6.23 -3.74 12.17
C ASP A 355 5.76 -4.95 11.34
N GLU A 356 5.50 -4.74 10.04
CA GLU A 356 5.11 -5.81 9.11
C GLU A 356 6.25 -6.81 8.85
N ILE A 357 7.46 -6.29 8.68
CA ILE A 357 8.68 -7.06 8.54
C ILE A 357 8.94 -7.90 9.80
N PHE A 358 8.82 -7.29 10.99
CA PHE A 358 9.04 -7.94 12.27
C PHE A 358 7.99 -9.03 12.53
N ARG A 359 6.73 -8.84 12.14
CA ARG A 359 5.66 -9.84 12.32
C ARG A 359 5.79 -11.03 11.35
N LYS A 360 6.16 -10.77 10.09
CA LYS A 360 6.40 -11.83 9.09
C LYS A 360 7.66 -12.63 9.38
N CYS A 361 8.72 -11.96 9.82
CA CYS A 361 9.96 -12.61 10.20
C CYS A 361 9.87 -13.22 11.59
N SER A 362 9.10 -12.70 12.56
CA SER A 362 8.97 -13.38 13.86
C SER A 362 8.37 -14.77 13.69
N LYS A 363 7.39 -14.98 12.80
CA LYS A 363 6.85 -16.31 12.56
C LYS A 363 7.87 -17.28 11.95
N SER A 364 8.61 -16.85 10.93
CA SER A 364 9.63 -17.69 10.26
C SER A 364 10.88 -17.89 11.13
N VAL A 365 11.38 -16.84 11.76
CA VAL A 365 12.61 -16.83 12.56
C VAL A 365 12.39 -17.45 13.94
N VAL A 366 11.22 -17.27 14.59
CA VAL A 366 10.92 -17.96 15.87
C VAL A 366 10.75 -19.46 15.63
N ASP A 367 10.10 -19.87 14.54
CA ASP A 367 9.99 -21.29 14.18
C ASP A 367 11.37 -21.89 13.80
N HIS A 368 12.27 -21.11 13.18
CA HIS A 368 13.61 -21.58 12.80
C HIS A 368 14.64 -21.53 13.94
N VAL A 369 14.46 -20.65 14.93
CA VAL A 369 15.46 -20.39 15.99
C VAL A 369 15.02 -20.89 17.37
N PHE A 370 13.71 -20.93 17.68
CA PHE A 370 13.26 -21.05 19.08
C PHE A 370 12.26 -22.17 19.41
N ASN A 371 11.67 -22.91 18.47
CA ASN A 371 10.90 -24.15 18.75
C ASN A 371 9.89 -24.04 19.95
N ILE A 372 9.11 -22.95 20.02
CA ILE A 372 8.24 -22.65 21.18
C ILE A 372 6.77 -23.09 20.92
N PRO A 373 6.06 -23.72 21.89
CA PRO A 373 4.66 -24.14 21.73
C PRO A 373 3.65 -22.98 21.61
N ARG A 374 2.58 -23.23 20.83
CA ARG A 374 1.57 -22.26 20.34
C ARG A 374 0.61 -21.60 21.37
N SER A 375 0.80 -21.74 22.69
CA SER A 375 -0.29 -21.53 23.65
C SER A 375 -0.46 -20.14 24.31
N THR A 376 0.27 -19.08 23.92
CA THR A 376 0.34 -17.86 24.76
C THR A 376 -0.07 -16.50 24.15
N TYR A 377 -0.71 -16.41 22.99
CA TYR A 377 -1.09 -15.09 22.45
C TYR A 377 -2.57 -14.74 22.58
N SER A 378 -2.92 -13.89 23.55
CA SER A 378 -4.21 -13.19 23.63
C SER A 378 -4.07 -11.72 24.04
N GLY A 379 -4.60 -10.81 23.21
CA GLY A 379 -5.24 -9.55 23.65
C GLY A 379 -4.46 -8.23 23.52
N GLY A 380 -5.09 -7.25 22.85
CA GLY A 380 -5.00 -5.83 23.24
C GLY A 380 -4.31 -4.87 22.27
N THR A 381 -5.10 -4.00 21.63
CA THR A 381 -4.67 -2.82 20.86
C THR A 381 -4.36 -1.64 21.78
N LYS A 382 -3.14 -1.09 21.67
CA LYS A 382 -2.74 0.29 22.01
C LYS A 382 -1.35 0.55 21.42
N PHE A 383 -1.01 1.80 21.11
CA PHE A 383 0.26 2.22 20.51
C PHE A 383 1.49 1.62 21.22
N TRP A 384 2.37 0.93 20.47
CA TRP A 384 3.68 0.48 20.94
C TRP A 384 4.78 1.10 20.07
N PRO A 385 5.74 1.87 20.63
CA PRO A 385 7.09 1.84 20.07
C PRO A 385 7.58 0.39 20.17
N ILE A 386 8.14 -0.16 19.09
CA ILE A 386 8.57 -1.56 19.02
C ILE A 386 9.62 -1.82 20.11
N PHE A 387 9.16 -2.34 21.25
CA PHE A 387 9.96 -2.98 22.27
C PHE A 387 9.94 -4.48 21.97
N LEU A 388 11.08 -5.03 21.53
CA LEU A 388 11.29 -6.48 21.40
C LEU A 388 11.42 -7.19 22.77
N SER A 389 11.13 -6.49 23.88
CA SER A 389 11.17 -7.03 25.24
C SER A 389 9.92 -7.81 25.64
N ASP A 390 8.77 -7.59 24.99
CA ASP A 390 7.48 -8.03 25.57
C ASP A 390 6.99 -9.38 25.02
N CYS A 391 7.81 -10.06 24.21
CA CYS A 391 7.59 -11.45 23.81
C CYS A 391 8.26 -12.48 24.75
N VAL A 392 8.85 -12.09 25.88
CA VAL A 392 9.48 -13.02 26.84
C VAL A 392 9.22 -12.58 28.28
N TYR A 393 7.97 -12.65 28.70
CA TYR A 393 7.63 -12.86 30.12
C TYR A 393 6.67 -14.05 30.19
N ASP A 394 7.21 -15.22 29.84
CA ASP A 394 6.82 -16.52 30.36
C ASP A 394 8.01 -17.47 30.08
N LEU A 395 9.03 -17.35 30.92
CA LEU A 395 10.07 -18.35 31.16
C LEU A 395 10.19 -18.54 32.67
#